data_AF-A0A960BSH7-F1
#
_entry.id   AF-A0A960BSH7-F1
#
_cell.length_a   1.000
_cell.length_b   1.000
_cell.length_c   1.000
_cell.angle_alpha   90.00
_cell.angle_beta   90.00
_cell.angle_gamma   90.00
#
_symmetry.space_group_name_H-M   'P 1'
#
loop_
_entity.id
_entity.type
_entity.pdbx_description
1 polymer ?
#
loop_
_entity_poly.entity_id
_entity_poly.type
_entity_poly.pdbx_seq_one_letter_code
_entity_poly.pdbx_strand_id
1 'polypeptide(L)'
;MSRRHSDWDEDDVRVRPTRGTRPRSKVRPDFTEAIPATVIAVDRGRFTCLAEDTEVMAVRARHLGRKGLVVGDRVGIDGPLPDNADTLVRIVSREKRRTELRRTADDTDPTERVIVANADQLAIVSSL
;
A
#
# COMPACT_ATOMS: atom_id res chain seq x y z
N MET A 1 23.55 2.97 55.76
CA MET A 1 22.40 2.66 56.63
C MET A 1 21.31 2.08 55.76
N SER A 2 20.99 0.78 55.89
CA SER A 2 19.91 0.14 55.12
C SER A 2 18.57 0.59 55.70
N ARG A 3 17.67 1.11 54.87
CA ARG A 3 16.29 1.45 55.29
C ARG A 3 15.58 0.19 55.77
N ARG A 4 14.80 0.29 56.86
CA ARG A 4 14.02 -0.84 57.38
C ARG A 4 12.74 -0.96 56.56
N HIS A 5 12.16 -2.16 56.50
CA HIS A 5 10.99 -2.40 55.67
C HIS A 5 9.75 -1.57 56.10
N SER A 6 9.72 -1.13 57.37
CA SER A 6 8.71 -0.25 57.95
C SER A 6 8.77 1.21 57.49
N ASP A 7 9.88 1.62 56.86
CA ASP A 7 10.12 3.00 56.46
C ASP A 7 9.67 3.27 55.02
N TRP A 8 9.17 2.24 54.33
CA TRP A 8 8.60 2.37 52.99
C TRP A 8 7.13 2.77 53.10
N ASP A 9 6.75 3.85 52.45
CA ASP A 9 5.37 4.29 52.33
C ASP A 9 4.88 4.25 50.87
N GLU A 10 3.61 4.62 50.65
CA GLU A 10 2.99 4.61 49.33
C GLU A 10 3.68 5.58 48.34
N ASP A 11 4.38 6.59 48.84
CA ASP A 11 5.07 7.61 48.04
C ASP A 11 6.44 7.11 47.52
N ASP A 12 7.02 6.10 48.18
CA ASP A 12 8.24 5.43 47.69
C ASP A 12 7.99 4.48 46.50
N VAL A 13 6.72 4.22 46.17
CA VAL A 13 6.35 3.44 44.98
C VAL A 13 6.65 4.26 43.73
N ARG A 14 7.77 3.94 43.08
CA ARG A 14 8.18 4.60 41.83
C ARG A 14 7.24 4.19 40.68
N VAL A 15 6.14 4.93 40.51
CA VAL A 15 5.21 4.75 39.40
C VAL A 15 5.93 5.10 38.10
N ARG A 16 6.17 4.10 37.26
CA ARG A 16 6.71 4.33 35.92
C ARG A 16 5.70 5.19 35.15
N PRO A 17 6.09 6.34 34.59
CA PRO A 17 5.20 7.12 33.74
C PRO A 17 4.63 6.20 32.66
N THR A 18 3.31 6.22 32.48
CA THR A 18 2.69 5.49 31.38
C THR A 18 3.30 5.99 30.07
N ARG A 19 3.53 5.10 29.11
CA ARG A 19 4.12 5.47 27.81
C ARG A 19 3.20 6.50 27.16
N GLY A 20 3.60 7.77 27.17
CA GLY A 20 2.88 8.84 26.49
C GLY A 20 2.89 8.56 25.00
N THR A 21 1.77 8.09 24.47
CA THR A 21 1.60 8.00 23.02
C THR A 21 1.09 9.34 22.54
N ARG A 22 1.74 9.91 21.52
CA ARG A 22 1.24 11.13 20.89
C ARG A 22 -0.19 10.87 20.44
N PRO A 23 -1.17 11.74 20.78
CA PRO A 23 -2.54 11.58 20.30
C PRO A 23 -2.54 11.43 18.78
N ARG A 24 -3.32 10.46 18.28
CA ARG A 24 -3.46 10.26 16.84
C ARG A 24 -3.97 11.57 16.23
N SER A 25 -3.22 12.11 15.26
CA SER A 25 -3.70 13.26 14.48
C SER A 25 -5.04 12.93 13.83
N LYS A 26 -6.00 13.86 13.91
CA LYS A 26 -7.27 13.79 13.18
C LYS A 26 -7.12 14.30 11.74
N VAL A 27 -6.05 15.05 11.46
CA VAL A 27 -5.70 15.52 10.11
C VAL A 27 -5.22 14.32 9.31
N ARG A 28 -5.91 14.05 8.19
CA ARG A 28 -5.46 13.02 7.24
C ARG A 28 -4.31 13.58 6.39
N PRO A 29 -3.34 12.75 5.99
CA PRO A 29 -2.37 13.15 4.98
C PRO A 29 -3.09 13.56 3.70
N ASP A 30 -2.60 14.62 3.08
CA ASP A 30 -2.94 14.95 1.71
C ASP A 30 -1.91 14.31 0.77
N PHE A 31 -2.37 13.83 -0.38
CA PHE A 31 -1.55 13.13 -1.38
C PHE A 31 -1.63 13.86 -2.73
N THR A 32 -1.79 15.18 -2.70
CA THR A 32 -1.85 16.05 -3.87
C THR A 32 -0.58 16.02 -4.71
N GLU A 33 0.58 15.80 -4.07
CA GLU A 33 1.89 15.69 -4.73
C GLU A 33 2.27 14.25 -5.07
N ALA A 34 1.31 13.32 -5.10
CA ALA A 34 1.60 11.94 -5.44
C ALA A 34 2.16 11.81 -6.87
N ILE A 35 3.26 11.10 -7.01
CA ILE A 35 3.95 10.88 -8.29
C ILE A 35 3.12 9.91 -9.14
N PRO A 36 2.76 10.26 -10.38
CA PRO A 36 2.04 9.37 -11.29
C PRO A 36 2.87 8.14 -11.66
N ALA A 37 2.23 6.98 -11.66
CA ALA A 37 2.87 5.72 -12.02
C ALA A 37 1.89 4.72 -12.64
N THR A 38 2.42 3.68 -13.27
CA THR A 38 1.65 2.56 -13.82
C THR A 38 2.06 1.25 -13.14
N VAL A 39 1.09 0.45 -12.69
CA VAL A 39 1.36 -0.89 -12.15
C VAL A 39 1.76 -1.83 -13.29
N ILE A 40 2.97 -2.40 -13.21
CA ILE A 40 3.52 -3.33 -14.22
C ILE A 40 3.59 -4.78 -13.73
N ALA A 41 3.68 -5.01 -12.41
CA ALA A 41 3.63 -6.35 -11.82
C ALA A 41 2.89 -6.36 -10.47
N VAL A 42 2.32 -7.52 -10.11
CA VAL A 42 1.52 -7.71 -8.88
C VAL A 42 1.93 -9.00 -8.17
N ASP A 43 2.51 -8.87 -6.98
CA ASP A 43 3.07 -9.97 -6.20
C ASP A 43 2.55 -9.98 -4.75
N ARG A 44 1.50 -10.77 -4.49
CA ARG A 44 0.97 -11.04 -3.12
C ARG A 44 0.91 -9.81 -2.19
N GLY A 45 0.51 -8.66 -2.72
CA GLY A 45 0.36 -7.41 -1.95
C GLY A 45 1.49 -6.40 -2.11
N ARG A 46 2.57 -6.77 -2.80
CA ARG A 46 3.55 -5.85 -3.40
C ARG A 46 3.19 -5.59 -4.86
N PHE A 47 3.58 -4.42 -5.34
CA PHE A 47 3.31 -3.94 -6.69
C PHE A 47 4.60 -3.37 -7.25
N THR A 48 4.98 -3.76 -8.45
CA THR A 48 6.01 -3.06 -9.19
C THR A 48 5.33 -1.98 -10.01
N CYS A 49 5.79 -0.75 -9.88
CA CYS A 49 5.25 0.39 -10.59
C CYS A 49 6.33 1.06 -11.42
N LEU A 50 5.96 1.54 -12.60
CA LEU A 50 6.80 2.40 -13.43
C LEU A 50 6.41 3.85 -13.18
N ALA A 51 7.32 4.63 -12.60
CA ALA A 51 7.16 6.06 -12.31
C ALA A 51 8.36 6.80 -12.92
N GLU A 52 8.13 7.78 -13.80
CA GLU A 52 9.20 8.54 -14.47
C GLU A 52 10.32 7.63 -15.03
N ASP A 53 9.92 6.57 -15.75
CA ASP A 53 10.81 5.54 -16.32
C ASP A 53 11.64 4.73 -15.31
N THR A 54 11.35 4.88 -14.02
CA THR A 54 11.98 4.15 -12.92
C THR A 54 11.04 3.09 -12.37
N GLU A 55 11.53 1.86 -12.25
CA GLU A 55 10.79 0.80 -11.56
C GLU A 55 10.91 0.95 -10.05
N VAL A 56 9.77 0.98 -9.38
CA VAL A 56 9.68 1.15 -7.93
C VAL A 56 8.82 0.06 -7.31
N MET A 57 9.27 -0.44 -6.17
CA MET A 57 8.51 -1.39 -5.38
C MET A 57 7.55 -0.66 -4.45
N ALA A 58 6.27 -0.94 -4.59
CA ALA A 58 5.22 -0.24 -3.87
C ALA A 58 4.32 -1.18 -3.07
N VAL A 59 3.75 -0.64 -2.00
CA VAL A 59 2.68 -1.28 -1.23
C VAL A 59 1.43 -0.41 -1.26
N ARG A 60 0.26 -1.04 -1.21
CA ARG A 60 -1.01 -0.30 -1.22
C ARG A 60 -1.26 0.39 0.12
N ALA A 61 -1.62 1.67 0.09
CA ALA A 61 -2.10 2.36 1.27
C ALA A 61 -3.43 1.77 1.75
N ARG A 62 -3.63 1.78 3.08
CA ARG A 62 -4.78 1.16 3.73
C ARG A 62 -6.13 1.77 3.29
N HIS A 63 -6.16 3.06 2.98
CA HIS A 63 -7.40 3.78 2.65
C HIS A 63 -7.93 3.49 1.24
N LEU A 64 -7.12 2.96 0.32
CA LEU A 64 -7.57 2.49 -0.99
C LEU A 64 -8.56 1.31 -0.91
N GLY A 65 -8.68 0.71 0.28
CA GLY A 65 -9.65 -0.33 0.56
C GLY A 65 -9.28 -1.68 -0.07
N ARG A 66 -10.32 -2.49 -0.30
CA ARG A 66 -10.19 -3.88 -0.76
C ARG A 66 -10.22 -4.03 -2.28
N LYS A 67 -10.48 -2.94 -3.02
CA LYS A 67 -10.47 -2.99 -4.49
C LYS A 67 -9.05 -3.32 -4.94
N GLY A 68 -8.90 -4.45 -5.62
CA GLY A 68 -7.62 -4.94 -6.10
C GLY A 68 -7.03 -4.00 -7.15
N LEU A 69 -5.72 -3.77 -7.05
CA LEU A 69 -4.93 -3.22 -8.13
C LEU A 69 -4.50 -4.36 -9.06
N VAL A 70 -4.46 -4.07 -10.35
CA VAL A 70 -4.07 -5.02 -11.40
C VAL A 70 -3.00 -4.39 -12.28
N VAL A 71 -2.34 -5.20 -13.11
CA VAL A 71 -1.43 -4.69 -14.14
C VAL A 71 -2.16 -3.71 -15.06
N GLY A 72 -1.52 -2.59 -15.34
CA GLY A 72 -2.05 -1.48 -16.14
C GLY A 72 -2.87 -0.45 -15.36
N ASP A 73 -3.10 -0.63 -14.05
CA ASP A 73 -3.68 0.44 -13.23
C ASP A 73 -2.77 1.67 -13.19
N ARG A 74 -3.36 2.86 -13.45
CA ARG A 74 -2.71 4.16 -13.25
C ARG A 74 -2.91 4.60 -11.80
N VAL A 75 -1.83 4.95 -11.12
CA VAL A 75 -1.80 5.16 -9.68
C VAL A 75 -0.96 6.37 -9.30
N GLY A 76 -1.25 6.94 -8.13
CA GLY A 76 -0.37 7.92 -7.49
C GLY A 76 0.46 7.26 -6.39
N ILE A 77 1.75 7.57 -6.36
CA ILE A 77 2.72 7.05 -5.41
C ILE A 77 3.16 8.16 -4.46
N ASP A 78 3.19 7.83 -3.16
CA ASP A 78 3.74 8.64 -2.08
C ASP A 78 5.05 8.04 -1.58
N GLY A 79 6.08 8.88 -1.51
CA GLY A 79 7.46 8.51 -1.16
C GLY A 79 8.46 8.94 -2.23
N PRO A 80 9.75 9.02 -1.88
CA PRO A 80 10.79 9.39 -2.84
C PRO A 80 10.93 8.31 -3.92
N LEU A 81 11.20 8.73 -5.15
CA LEU A 81 11.68 7.79 -6.17
C LEU A 81 13.03 7.23 -5.69
N PRO A 82 13.17 5.90 -5.56
CA PRO A 82 14.37 5.31 -5.02
C PRO A 82 15.59 5.49 -5.91
N ASP A 83 16.73 5.86 -5.32
CA ASP A 83 18.05 5.65 -5.93
C ASP A 83 18.54 4.20 -5.74
N ASN A 84 17.81 3.38 -4.97
CA ASN A 84 18.12 1.98 -4.67
C ASN A 84 16.88 1.07 -4.77
N ALA A 85 17.07 -0.19 -5.18
CA ALA A 85 15.96 -1.11 -5.42
C ALA A 85 15.14 -1.49 -4.17
N ASP A 86 15.67 -1.23 -2.96
CA ASP A 86 15.09 -1.72 -1.70
C ASP A 86 14.11 -0.73 -1.02
N THR A 87 14.00 0.50 -1.51
CA THR A 87 13.06 1.47 -0.94
C THR A 87 11.63 1.15 -1.36
N LEU A 88 10.76 0.95 -0.37
CA LEU A 88 9.33 0.74 -0.58
C LEU A 88 8.56 2.06 -0.52
N VAL A 89 7.82 2.34 -1.59
CA VAL A 89 6.90 3.48 -1.70
C VAL A 89 5.44 3.04 -1.47
N ARG A 90 4.51 4.00 -1.36
CA ARG A 90 3.09 3.69 -1.14
C ARG A 90 2.21 4.14 -2.29
N ILE A 91 1.39 3.23 -2.80
CA ILE A 91 0.29 3.60 -3.70
C ILE A 91 -0.82 4.23 -2.86
N VAL A 92 -1.17 5.48 -3.14
CA VAL A 92 -2.11 6.29 -2.33
C VAL A 92 -3.38 6.66 -3.08
N SER A 93 -3.37 6.61 -4.40
CA SER A 93 -4.53 6.84 -5.25
C SER A 93 -4.52 5.88 -6.43
N ARG A 94 -5.69 5.70 -7.04
CA ARG A 94 -5.87 4.96 -8.30
C ARG A 94 -6.81 5.76 -9.17
N GLU A 95 -6.41 6.00 -10.40
CA GLU A 95 -7.26 6.65 -11.38
C GLU A 95 -8.44 5.75 -11.77
N LYS A 96 -9.44 6.35 -12.41
CA LYS A 96 -10.53 5.58 -13.01
C LYS A 96 -10.00 4.79 -14.21
N ARG A 97 -10.27 3.49 -14.25
CA ARG A 97 -9.91 2.63 -15.38
C ARG A 97 -10.72 3.04 -16.63
N ARG A 98 -10.04 3.17 -17.76
CA ARG A 98 -10.64 3.40 -19.08
C ARG A 98 -11.18 2.12 -19.68
N THR A 99 -10.43 1.03 -19.54
CA THR A 99 -10.77 -0.31 -20.02
C THR A 99 -10.47 -1.34 -18.93
N GLU A 100 -11.18 -2.47 -18.94
CA GLU A 100 -10.98 -3.59 -18.03
C GLU A 100 -11.09 -4.91 -18.80
N LEU A 101 -10.07 -5.76 -18.68
CA LEU A 101 -10.16 -7.16 -19.09
C LEU A 101 -10.53 -8.00 -17.88
N ARG A 102 -11.59 -8.80 -18.00
CA ARG A 102 -12.15 -9.60 -16.92
C ARG A 102 -12.06 -11.09 -17.22
N ARG A 103 -11.88 -11.88 -16.17
CA ARG A 103 -11.87 -13.34 -16.22
C ARG A 103 -12.71 -13.90 -15.08
N THR A 104 -13.49 -14.91 -15.39
CA THR A 104 -14.20 -15.73 -14.41
C THR A 104 -13.22 -16.64 -13.66
N ALA A 105 -13.40 -16.81 -12.34
CA ALA A 105 -12.48 -17.60 -11.53
C ALA A 105 -12.51 -19.10 -11.88
N ASP A 106 -13.69 -19.61 -12.25
CA ASP A 106 -13.96 -20.98 -12.67
C ASP A 106 -15.25 -20.99 -13.52
N ASP A 107 -15.48 -22.03 -14.31
CA ASP A 107 -16.67 -22.18 -15.14
C ASP A 107 -17.97 -22.29 -14.29
N THR A 108 -17.84 -22.56 -12.99
CA THR A 108 -18.96 -22.70 -12.05
C THR A 108 -19.19 -21.50 -11.13
N ASP A 109 -18.23 -20.55 -11.04
CA ASP A 109 -18.35 -19.33 -10.23
C ASP A 109 -18.62 -18.13 -11.13
N PRO A 110 -19.82 -17.52 -11.13
CA PRO A 110 -20.12 -16.37 -12.01
C PRO A 110 -19.34 -15.10 -11.66
N THR A 111 -18.48 -15.11 -10.63
CA THR A 111 -17.72 -13.95 -10.19
C THR A 111 -16.58 -13.62 -11.16
N GLU A 112 -16.79 -12.59 -11.97
CA GLU A 112 -15.74 -12.00 -12.79
C GLU A 112 -14.76 -11.16 -11.97
N ARG A 113 -13.47 -11.31 -12.26
CA ARG A 113 -12.38 -10.51 -11.67
C ARG A 113 -11.65 -9.78 -12.77
N VAL A 114 -11.37 -8.50 -12.54
CA VAL A 114 -10.50 -7.73 -13.44
C VAL A 114 -9.09 -8.29 -13.32
N ILE A 115 -8.46 -8.60 -14.45
CA ILE A 115 -7.10 -9.14 -14.53
C ILE A 115 -6.11 -8.13 -15.12
N VAL A 116 -6.55 -7.26 -16.02
CA VAL A 116 -5.76 -6.20 -16.64
C VAL A 116 -6.63 -4.94 -16.76
N ALA A 117 -6.04 -3.77 -16.57
CA ALA A 117 -6.69 -2.48 -16.73
C ALA A 117 -5.98 -1.64 -17.80
N ASN A 118 -6.72 -0.72 -18.44
CA ASN A 118 -6.17 0.26 -19.37
C ASN A 118 -5.38 -0.32 -20.56
N ALA A 119 -5.65 -1.56 -20.94
CA ALA A 119 -5.16 -2.12 -22.20
C ALA A 119 -6.07 -1.65 -23.35
N ASP A 120 -5.47 -1.11 -24.40
CA ASP A 120 -6.18 -0.58 -25.58
C ASP A 120 -6.10 -1.53 -26.79
N GLN A 121 -5.30 -2.60 -26.71
CA GLN A 121 -5.13 -3.61 -27.76
C GLN A 121 -5.10 -5.03 -27.18
N LEU A 122 -5.60 -6.01 -27.94
CA LEU A 122 -5.56 -7.44 -27.63
C LEU A 122 -4.92 -8.19 -28.80
N ALA A 123 -3.83 -8.90 -28.55
CA ALA A 123 -3.19 -9.77 -29.52
C ALA A 123 -3.56 -11.23 -29.25
N ILE A 124 -4.09 -11.92 -30.26
CA ILE A 124 -4.42 -13.35 -30.20
C ILE A 124 -3.34 -14.10 -30.97
N VAL A 125 -2.60 -14.98 -30.29
CA VAL A 125 -1.53 -15.78 -30.88
C VAL A 125 -1.95 -17.25 -30.83
N SER A 126 -1.85 -17.95 -31.95
CA SER A 126 -2.16 -19.38 -32.07
C SER A 126 -1.11 -20.08 -32.93
N SER A 127 -0.92 -21.38 -32.69
CA SER A 127 -0.08 -22.27 -33.49
C SER A 127 -0.92 -23.45 -33.97
N LEU A 128 -0.55 -24.03 -35.11
CA LEU A 128 -1.22 -25.19 -35.71
C LEU A 128 -0.80 -26.50 -35.03
#